data_AF-A0A4Q0ZCH6-F1
#
_entry.id   AF-A0A4Q0ZCH6-F1
#
_cell.length_a   1.000
_cell.length_b   1.000
_cell.length_c   1.000
_cell.angle_alpha   90.00
_cell.angle_beta   90.00
_cell.angle_gamma   90.00
#
_symmetry.space_group_name_H-M   'P 1'
#
loop_
_entity.id
_entity.type
_entity.pdbx_description
1 polymer ?
#
loop_
_entity_poly.entity_id
_entity_poly.type
_entity_poly.pdbx_seq_one_letter_code
_entity_poly.pdbx_strand_id
1 'polypeptide(L)'
;MKKSIEEALQAKKSIDPKELKKLSKSSNYKVRRAVARNPNTSQKTLKKLQNDPILNVAYMANKFISKKILFKDSPSLTYPCVICEEDESKFHNICPTCNKTNSHKSTKLFT
;
A
#
# COMPACT_ATOMS: atom_id res chain seq x y z
N MET A 1 11.68 7.57 -11.29
CA MET A 1 10.44 8.26 -10.84
C MET A 1 9.28 8.14 -11.83
N LYS A 2 9.42 8.50 -13.11
CA LYS A 2 8.32 8.37 -14.11
C LYS A 2 7.75 6.94 -14.22
N LYS A 3 8.63 5.95 -14.39
CA LYS A 3 8.26 4.53 -14.52
C LYS A 3 7.35 4.02 -13.39
N SER A 4 7.63 4.37 -12.14
CA SER A 4 6.84 3.88 -11.00
C SER A 4 5.45 4.53 -10.91
N ILE A 5 5.28 5.73 -11.47
CA ILE A 5 3.96 6.39 -11.54
C ILE A 5 3.10 5.68 -12.59
N GLU A 6 3.68 5.40 -13.75
CA GLU A 6 3.02 4.64 -14.82
C GLU A 6 2.62 3.25 -14.34
N GLU A 7 3.52 2.52 -13.65
CA GLU A 7 3.22 1.22 -13.05
C GLU A 7 2.09 1.30 -12.01
N ALA A 8 2.05 2.36 -11.20
CA ALA A 8 0.98 2.55 -10.20
C ALA A 8 -0.37 2.87 -10.87
N LEU A 9 -0.37 3.68 -11.93
CA LEU A 9 -1.57 3.94 -12.73
C LEU A 9 -2.05 2.67 -13.44
N GLN A 10 -1.12 1.88 -13.98
CA GLN A 10 -1.41 0.60 -14.61
C GLN A 10 -2.02 -0.38 -13.60
N ALA A 11 -1.43 -0.49 -12.40
CA ALA A 11 -1.94 -1.34 -11.33
C ALA A 11 -3.37 -1.00 -10.91
N LYS A 12 -3.82 0.25 -11.04
CA LYS A 12 -5.19 0.65 -10.70
C LYS A 12 -6.22 0.28 -11.74
N LYS A 13 -5.89 0.45 -13.02
CA LYS A 13 -6.84 0.23 -14.12
C LYS A 13 -6.83 -1.19 -14.67
N SER A 14 -5.78 -1.97 -14.36
CA SER A 14 -5.66 -3.32 -14.89
C SER A 14 -6.78 -4.22 -14.38
N ILE A 15 -7.38 -4.96 -15.31
CA ILE A 15 -8.36 -6.01 -15.04
C ILE A 15 -7.74 -7.41 -15.18
N ASP A 16 -6.49 -7.50 -15.63
CA ASP A 16 -5.79 -8.77 -15.85
C ASP A 16 -5.06 -9.22 -14.57
N PRO A 17 -5.47 -10.35 -13.95
CA PRO A 17 -4.79 -10.89 -12.77
C PRO A 17 -3.32 -11.23 -13.01
N LYS A 18 -2.90 -11.56 -14.24
CA LYS A 18 -1.49 -11.87 -14.57
C LYS A 18 -0.65 -10.60 -14.54
N GLU A 19 -1.15 -9.51 -15.11
CA GLU A 19 -0.50 -8.21 -15.04
C GLU A 19 -0.37 -7.73 -13.59
N LEU A 20 -1.45 -7.81 -12.81
CA LEU A 20 -1.44 -7.45 -11.38
C LEU A 20 -0.44 -8.30 -10.58
N LYS A 21 -0.31 -9.60 -10.90
CA LYS A 21 0.71 -10.48 -10.31
C LYS A 21 2.15 -10.10 -10.69
N LYS A 22 2.37 -9.48 -11.85
CA LYS A 22 3.69 -8.95 -12.23
C LYS A 22 4.00 -7.67 -11.44
N LEU A 23 3.03 -6.75 -11.41
CA LEU A 23 3.14 -5.46 -10.70
C LEU A 23 3.28 -5.62 -9.18
N SER A 24 2.72 -6.70 -8.60
CA SER A 24 2.88 -7.01 -7.16
C SER A 24 4.33 -7.29 -6.74
N LYS A 25 5.24 -7.47 -7.70
CA LYS A 25 6.68 -7.66 -7.46
C LYS A 25 7.51 -6.38 -7.64
N SER A 26 6.88 -5.23 -7.92
CA SER A 26 7.59 -3.96 -8.10
C SER A 26 8.36 -3.62 -6.82
N SER A 27 9.58 -3.10 -6.96
CA SER A 27 10.36 -2.59 -5.83
C SER A 27 9.70 -1.38 -5.18
N ASN A 28 8.87 -0.65 -5.94
CA ASN A 28 8.13 0.50 -5.43
C ASN A 28 6.86 0.05 -4.68
N TYR A 29 6.82 0.33 -3.37
CA TYR A 29 5.69 -0.06 -2.51
C TYR A 29 4.36 0.61 -2.92
N LYS A 30 4.38 1.82 -3.52
CA LYS A 30 3.16 2.49 -4.01
C LYS A 30 2.49 1.69 -5.12
N VAL A 31 3.28 1.05 -5.99
CA VAL A 31 2.77 0.13 -7.02
C VAL A 31 2.15 -1.10 -6.36
N ARG A 32 2.86 -1.73 -5.41
CA ARG A 32 2.34 -2.92 -4.70
C ARG A 32 1.06 -2.63 -3.91
N ARG A 33 0.97 -1.45 -3.28
CA ARG A 33 -0.25 -0.97 -2.60
C ARG A 33 -1.41 -0.78 -3.58
N ALA A 34 -1.14 -0.19 -4.75
CA ALA A 34 -2.15 -0.05 -5.81
C ALA A 34 -2.67 -1.42 -6.27
N VAL A 35 -1.78 -2.41 -6.41
CA VAL A 35 -2.19 -3.80 -6.68
C VAL A 35 -3.05 -4.35 -5.56
N ALA A 36 -2.67 -4.18 -4.30
CA ALA A 36 -3.46 -4.65 -3.16
C ALA A 36 -4.87 -4.06 -3.09
N ARG A 37 -5.06 -2.82 -3.56
CA ARG A 37 -6.35 -2.12 -3.61
C ARG A 37 -7.19 -2.46 -4.85
N ASN A 38 -6.61 -3.08 -5.88
CA ASN A 38 -7.34 -3.36 -7.10
C ASN A 38 -8.31 -4.56 -6.89
N PRO A 39 -9.62 -4.40 -7.17
CA PRO A 39 -10.62 -5.45 -6.95
C PRO A 39 -10.39 -6.71 -7.82
N ASN A 40 -9.67 -6.59 -8.93
CA ASN A 40 -9.32 -7.69 -9.82
C ASN A 40 -8.07 -8.46 -9.35
N THR A 41 -7.43 -8.02 -8.27
CA THR A 41 -6.26 -8.71 -7.73
C THR A 41 -6.67 -10.05 -7.12
N SER A 42 -6.15 -11.13 -7.70
CA SER A 42 -6.47 -12.49 -7.24
C SER A 42 -6.16 -12.70 -5.76
N GLN A 43 -6.95 -13.55 -5.09
CA GLN A 43 -6.72 -13.97 -3.70
C GLN A 43 -5.32 -14.55 -3.47
N LYS A 44 -4.74 -15.23 -4.48
CA LYS A 44 -3.36 -15.73 -4.43
C LYS A 44 -2.32 -14.62 -4.37
N THR A 45 -2.54 -13.52 -5.11
CA THR A 45 -1.66 -12.34 -5.06
C THR A 45 -1.84 -11.59 -3.75
N LEU A 46 -3.07 -11.39 -3.29
CA LEU A 46 -3.36 -10.75 -2.00
C LEU A 46 -2.73 -11.52 -0.83
N LYS A 47 -2.78 -12.86 -0.83
CA LYS A 47 -2.13 -13.70 0.20
C LYS A 47 -0.63 -13.46 0.31
N LYS A 48 0.04 -13.16 -0.80
CA LYS A 48 1.46 -12.80 -0.77
C LYS A 48 1.67 -11.40 -0.23
N LEU A 49 0.89 -10.43 -0.70
CA LEU A 49 0.97 -9.04 -0.29
C LEU A 49 0.58 -8.83 1.18
N GLN A 50 -0.25 -9.70 1.77
CA GLN A 50 -0.59 -9.69 3.20
C GLN A 50 0.66 -9.85 4.11
N ASN A 51 1.76 -10.38 3.57
CA ASN A 51 3.06 -10.52 4.24
C ASN A 51 4.11 -9.54 3.67
N ASP A 52 3.69 -8.47 3.01
CA ASP A 52 4.60 -7.45 2.49
C ASP A 52 5.35 -6.77 3.65
N PRO A 53 6.66 -6.47 3.50
CA PRO A 53 7.42 -5.78 4.54
C PRO A 53 6.92 -4.35 4.80
N ILE A 54 6.21 -3.73 3.85
CA ILE A 54 5.61 -2.42 4.04
C ILE A 54 4.19 -2.57 4.59
N LEU A 55 4.00 -2.16 5.84
CA LEU A 55 2.75 -2.40 6.58
C LEU A 55 1.50 -1.87 5.88
N ASN A 56 1.57 -0.71 5.20
CA ASN A 56 0.44 -0.18 4.44
C ASN A 56 0.03 -1.12 3.27
N VAL A 57 0.99 -1.73 2.58
CA VAL A 57 0.73 -2.72 1.53
C VAL A 57 0.07 -3.96 2.15
N ALA A 58 0.65 -4.47 3.24
CA ALA A 58 0.15 -5.64 3.94
C ALA A 58 -1.26 -5.44 4.48
N TYR A 59 -1.52 -4.28 5.08
CA TYR A 59 -2.83 -3.89 5.60
C TYR A 59 -3.89 -3.87 4.49
N MET A 60 -3.60 -3.20 3.36
CA MET A 60 -4.52 -3.15 2.23
C MET A 60 -4.80 -4.55 1.67
N ALA A 61 -3.77 -5.39 1.54
CA ALA A 61 -3.96 -6.76 1.09
C ALA A 61 -4.82 -7.58 2.07
N ASN A 62 -4.58 -7.43 3.38
CA ASN A 62 -5.37 -8.07 4.44
C ASN A 62 -6.82 -7.59 4.47
N LYS A 63 -7.09 -6.34 4.05
CA LYS A 63 -8.43 -5.79 3.98
C LYS A 63 -9.29 -6.47 2.91
N PHE A 64 -8.72 -6.76 1.74
CA PHE A 64 -9.44 -7.27 0.57
C PHE A 64 -9.34 -8.79 0.35
N ILE A 65 -8.48 -9.48 1.09
CA ILE A 65 -8.38 -10.95 1.06
C ILE A 65 -9.52 -11.59 1.87
N SER A 66 -10.00 -12.76 1.43
CA SER A 66 -11.03 -13.53 2.14
C SER A 66 -10.52 -14.10 3.47
N LYS A 67 -9.27 -14.60 3.51
CA LYS A 67 -8.64 -15.16 4.72
C LYS A 67 -7.73 -14.14 5.38
N LYS A 68 -8.28 -13.35 6.30
CA LYS A 68 -7.55 -12.32 7.04
C LYS A 68 -6.57 -12.93 8.04
N ILE A 69 -5.47 -12.22 8.31
CA ILE A 69 -4.55 -12.51 9.41
C ILE A 69 -4.63 -11.40 10.45
N LEU A 70 -4.26 -11.74 11.68
CA LEU A 70 -4.02 -10.76 12.73
C LEU A 70 -2.58 -10.26 12.61
N PHE A 71 -2.41 -8.95 12.51
CA PHE A 71 -1.09 -8.36 12.56
C PHE A 71 -0.60 -8.36 14.01
N LYS A 72 0.63 -8.83 14.24
CA LYS A 72 1.25 -8.81 15.57
C LYS A 72 1.54 -7.37 16.03
N ASP A 73 1.87 -6.48 15.08
CA ASP A 73 2.20 -5.08 15.33
C ASP A 73 0.95 -4.18 15.33
N SER A 74 0.01 -4.47 16.23
CA SER A 74 -1.23 -3.70 16.40
C SER A 74 -1.01 -2.18 16.60
N PRO A 75 0.00 -1.71 17.35
CA PRO A 75 0.27 -0.26 17.50
C PRO A 75 0.62 0.42 16.17
N SER A 76 1.23 -0.29 15.22
CA SER A 76 1.58 0.31 13.92
C SER A 76 0.36 0.48 13.00
N LEU A 77 -0.75 -0.20 13.29
CA LEU A 77 -2.02 0.00 12.59
C LEU A 77 -2.75 1.27 13.03
N THR A 78 -2.35 1.89 14.14
CA THR A 78 -2.96 3.16 14.59
C THR A 78 -2.42 4.36 13.84
N TYR A 79 -1.33 4.21 13.08
CA TYR A 79 -0.81 5.29 12.23
C TYR A 79 -1.79 5.56 11.09
N PRO A 80 -2.35 6.78 10.98
CA PRO A 80 -3.32 7.13 9.95
C PRO A 80 -2.81 6.84 8.54
N CYS A 81 -1.51 6.98 8.28
CA CYS A 81 -0.90 6.73 6.98
C CYS A 81 -0.91 5.25 6.56
N VAL A 82 -0.97 4.30 7.50
CA VAL A 82 -1.00 2.86 7.24
C VAL A 82 -2.38 2.42 6.77
N ILE A 83 -3.43 2.97 7.39
CA ILE A 83 -4.82 2.63 7.09
C ILE A 83 -5.45 3.57 6.04
N CYS A 84 -4.74 4.64 5.68
CA CYS A 84 -5.17 5.68 4.76
C CYS A 84 -5.62 5.11 3.41
N GLU A 85 -6.71 5.60 2.87
CA GLU A 85 -7.21 5.22 1.55
C GLU A 85 -6.77 6.16 0.43
N GLU A 86 -6.08 7.24 0.78
CA GLU A 86 -5.63 8.24 -0.17
C GLU A 86 -4.71 7.64 -1.24
N ASP A 87 -4.84 8.21 -2.42
CA ASP A 87 -4.12 7.79 -3.60
C ASP A 87 -2.69 8.34 -3.60
N GLU A 88 -1.75 7.51 -3.15
CA GLU A 88 -0.31 7.83 -3.09
C GLU A 88 0.35 8.05 -4.45
N SER A 89 -0.31 7.71 -5.57
CA SER A 89 0.25 8.03 -6.89
C SER A 89 0.12 9.52 -7.23
N LYS A 90 -0.72 10.26 -6.50
CA LYS A 90 -0.96 11.69 -6.74
C LYS A 90 0.04 12.58 -6.00
N PHE A 91 0.84 12.03 -5.10
CA PHE A 91 1.82 12.79 -4.33
C PHE A 91 3.18 12.12 -4.30
N HIS A 92 4.21 12.89 -4.66
CA HIS A 92 5.57 12.38 -4.81
C HIS A 92 6.26 12.25 -3.45
N ASN A 93 6.21 13.31 -2.62
CA ASN A 93 6.99 13.39 -1.38
C ASN A 93 6.15 13.70 -0.13
N ILE A 94 5.06 14.48 -0.25
CA ILE A 94 4.25 14.93 0.88
C ILE A 94 2.79 14.62 0.59
N CYS A 95 2.17 13.79 1.44
CA CYS A 95 0.73 13.57 1.40
C CYS A 95 0.01 14.84 1.87
N PRO A 96 -0.88 15.46 1.08
CA PRO A 96 -1.59 16.68 1.48
C PRO A 96 -2.45 16.47 2.74
N THR A 97 -2.98 15.27 2.96
CA THR A 97 -3.74 14.89 4.16
C THR A 97 -2.84 14.75 5.39
N CYS A 98 -1.62 14.21 5.23
CA CYS A 98 -0.63 14.16 6.33
C CYS A 98 -0.05 15.55 6.65
N ASN A 99 0.07 16.42 5.64
CA ASN A 99 0.52 17.80 5.81
C ASN A 99 -0.50 18.64 6.59
N LYS A 100 -1.81 18.41 6.36
CA LYS A 100 -2.90 19.07 7.10
C LYS A 100 -3.02 18.61 8.55
N THR A 101 -2.60 17.38 8.86
CA THR A 101 -2.86 16.77 10.17
C THR A 101 -1.75 16.96 11.19
N ASN A 102 -0.54 17.40 10.81
CA ASN A 102 0.63 17.76 11.65
C ASN A 102 0.67 17.22 13.11
N SER A 103 0.27 15.96 13.31
CA SER A 103 0.11 15.31 14.63
C SER A 103 1.03 14.11 14.78
N HIS A 104 1.83 13.80 13.77
CA HIS A 104 3.08 13.10 13.98
C HIS A 104 4.18 14.14 13.97
N LYS A 105 4.27 14.89 15.08
CA LYS A 105 5.56 15.45 15.49
C LYS A 105 6.57 14.33 15.31
N SER A 106 7.51 14.55 14.41
CA SER A 106 8.84 13.96 14.48
C SER A 106 9.36 14.21 15.89
N THR A 107 9.03 13.34 16.85
CA THR A 107 9.91 13.13 17.99
C THR A 107 11.14 12.48 17.39
N LYS A 108 12.17 13.32 17.22
CA LYS A 108 13.55 12.89 17.07
C LYS A 108 13.78 11.77 18.09
N LEU A 109 13.88 10.54 17.62
CA LEU A 109 14.39 9.40 18.37
C LEU A 109 15.54 8.82 17.56
N PHE A 110 16.57 9.65 17.39
CA PHE A 110 17.95 9.24 17.19
C PHE A 110 18.78 10.22 18.01
N THR A 111 19.11 9.81 19.23
CA THR A 111 20.39 10.15 19.88
C THR A 111 21.39 9.08 19.47
#